data_AF-A0A1Y3XN07-F1
#
_entry.id   AF-A0A1Y3XN07-F1
#
_cell.length_a   1.000
_cell.length_b   1.000
_cell.length_c   1.000
_cell.angle_alpha   90.00
_cell.angle_beta   90.00
_cell.angle_gamma   90.00
#
_symmetry.space_group_name_H-M   'P 1'
#
loop_
_entity.id
_entity.type
_entity.pdbx_description
1 polymer ?
#
loop_
_entity_poly.entity_id
_entity_poly.type
_entity_poly.pdbx_seq_one_letter_code
_entity_poly.pdbx_strand_id
1 'polypeptide(L)'
;MAQQAAPQGAKASKWLALTAAVLAFSYTFLSRYIWSPLMTDVSNEFGISATQAGLYMSAFFMGYLITQIPGGLMADKLQPKYILIVCTLCSGLATALMSVIPGYAPGLALRIITGVCSGCVMANCSKIVAVNFAPQERAIGMGILLASPPFGITLANTLRDRLGFTGLKVGCGAGACGACTVIMNGKAVTSCMMLTMDCDGARIVTIEGLADAVTGELSGLQRSFVDNCGYQCGFCTPGIIMTAQALLEKNPEPTEEEVREALAGNYCRCGTHYSAVESIMAYVEKKKKEGCAQ
;
A
#
# COMPACT_ATOMS: atom_id res chain seq x y z
N MET A 1 -1.17 -17.19 32.29
CA MET A 1 -2.56 -17.47 31.88
C MET A 1 -2.51 -18.17 30.53
N ALA A 2 -2.95 -19.43 30.51
CA ALA A 2 -2.77 -20.35 29.39
C ALA A 2 -3.50 -19.88 28.12
N GLN A 3 -2.76 -19.75 27.01
CA GLN A 3 -3.36 -19.70 25.68
C GLN A 3 -3.92 -21.09 25.39
N GLN A 4 -5.24 -21.23 25.45
CA GLN A 4 -5.92 -22.43 24.97
C GLN A 4 -5.66 -22.57 23.47
N ALA A 5 -4.89 -23.59 23.11
CA ALA A 5 -4.74 -24.03 21.72
C ALA A 5 -6.10 -24.57 21.24
N ALA A 6 -6.74 -23.84 20.33
CA ALA A 6 -7.93 -24.32 19.63
C ALA A 6 -7.59 -25.56 18.77
N PRO A 7 -8.50 -26.53 18.65
CA PRO A 7 -8.22 -27.80 17.99
C PRO A 7 -7.95 -27.60 16.49
N GLN A 8 -6.92 -28.28 16.00
CA GLN A 8 -6.48 -28.29 14.60
C GLN A 8 -7.46 -29.09 13.73
N GLY A 9 -8.64 -28.55 13.47
CA GLY A 9 -9.41 -28.90 12.28
C GLY A 9 -8.75 -28.24 11.06
N ALA A 10 -8.63 -28.97 9.94
CA ALA A 10 -7.97 -28.52 8.71
C ALA A 10 -8.19 -27.02 8.44
N LYS A 11 -7.14 -26.20 8.64
CA LYS A 11 -7.22 -24.76 8.40
C LYS A 11 -7.49 -24.55 6.92
N ALA A 12 -8.72 -24.17 6.58
CA ALA A 12 -9.02 -23.63 5.26
C ALA A 12 -7.99 -22.52 4.97
N SER A 13 -7.44 -22.50 3.74
CA SER A 13 -6.48 -21.50 3.33
C SER A 13 -7.03 -20.11 3.66
N LYS A 14 -6.25 -19.27 4.38
CA LYS A 14 -6.64 -17.88 4.72
C LYS A 14 -7.05 -17.09 3.47
N TRP A 15 -6.46 -17.43 2.33
CA TRP A 15 -6.79 -16.88 1.02
C TRP A 15 -8.13 -17.36 0.48
N LEU A 16 -8.50 -18.64 0.68
CA LEU A 16 -9.83 -19.14 0.31
C LEU A 16 -10.94 -18.45 1.12
N ALA A 17 -10.73 -18.26 2.42
CA ALA A 17 -11.65 -17.53 3.29
C ALA A 17 -11.76 -16.05 2.86
N LEU A 18 -10.65 -15.43 2.49
CA LEU A 18 -10.62 -14.06 1.97
C LEU A 18 -11.34 -13.95 0.61
N THR A 19 -11.09 -14.87 -0.33
CA THR A 19 -11.76 -14.89 -1.64
C THR A 19 -13.27 -15.05 -1.48
N ALA A 20 -13.73 -15.95 -0.60
CA ALA A 20 -15.15 -16.11 -0.33
C ALA A 20 -15.77 -14.83 0.25
N ALA A 21 -15.07 -14.16 1.17
CA ALA A 21 -15.50 -12.89 1.74
C ALA A 21 -15.57 -11.76 0.71
N VAL A 22 -14.56 -11.66 -0.16
CA VAL A 22 -14.51 -10.69 -1.26
C VAL A 22 -15.65 -10.93 -2.22
N LEU A 23 -15.91 -12.18 -2.64
CA LEU A 23 -17.03 -12.50 -3.53
C LEU A 23 -18.38 -12.15 -2.91
N ALA A 24 -18.60 -12.48 -1.63
CA ALA A 24 -19.83 -12.13 -0.91
C ALA A 24 -20.02 -10.62 -0.79
N PHE A 25 -18.94 -9.89 -0.47
CA PHE A 25 -18.93 -8.43 -0.40
C PHE A 25 -19.19 -7.79 -1.76
N SER A 26 -18.49 -8.23 -2.81
CA SER A 26 -18.65 -7.74 -4.18
C SER A 26 -20.06 -7.98 -4.69
N TYR A 27 -20.62 -9.18 -4.52
CA TYR A 27 -22.01 -9.47 -4.88
C TYR A 27 -22.99 -8.50 -4.20
N THR A 28 -22.85 -8.35 -2.88
CA THR A 28 -23.67 -7.46 -2.06
C THR A 28 -23.61 -6.03 -2.56
N PHE A 29 -22.39 -5.54 -2.81
CA PHE A 29 -22.14 -4.18 -3.28
C PHE A 29 -22.64 -3.96 -4.71
N LEU A 30 -22.42 -4.90 -5.63
CA LEU A 30 -22.86 -4.79 -7.02
C LEU A 30 -24.38 -4.84 -7.15
N SER A 31 -25.05 -5.65 -6.33
CA SER A 31 -26.52 -5.74 -6.30
C SER A 31 -27.18 -4.37 -6.09
N ARG A 32 -26.55 -3.46 -5.33
CA ARG A 32 -27.03 -2.09 -5.13
C ARG A 32 -27.11 -1.29 -6.42
N TYR A 33 -26.10 -1.40 -7.28
CA TYR A 33 -26.01 -0.61 -8.51
C TYR A 33 -26.99 -1.06 -9.58
N ILE A 34 -27.47 -2.30 -9.49
CA ILE A 34 -28.49 -2.84 -10.40
C ILE A 34 -29.85 -2.19 -10.15
N TRP A 35 -30.22 -1.98 -8.87
CA TRP A 35 -31.57 -1.54 -8.51
C TRP A 35 -31.85 -0.07 -8.82
N SER A 36 -30.85 0.81 -8.78
CA SER A 36 -31.07 2.24 -9.03
C SER A 36 -31.57 2.55 -10.45
N PRO A 37 -30.94 2.07 -11.53
CA PRO A 37 -31.48 2.26 -12.89
C PRO A 37 -32.77 1.47 -13.09
N LEU A 38 -32.82 0.23 -12.59
CA LEU A 38 -34.00 -0.64 -12.75
C LEU A 38 -35.27 0.01 -12.16
N MET A 39 -35.20 0.61 -10.96
CA MET A 39 -36.34 1.26 -10.33
C MET A 39 -36.83 2.50 -11.11
N THR A 40 -35.93 3.21 -11.79
CA THR A 40 -36.29 4.35 -12.65
C THR A 40 -37.08 3.91 -13.87
N ASP A 41 -36.75 2.74 -14.42
CA ASP A 41 -37.40 2.21 -15.62
C ASP A 41 -38.77 1.60 -15.28
N VAL A 42 -38.86 0.85 -14.18
CA VAL A 42 -40.09 0.13 -13.81
C VAL A 42 -41.07 0.95 -12.97
N SER A 43 -40.67 2.12 -12.42
CA SER A 43 -41.55 2.88 -11.53
C SER A 43 -42.88 3.28 -12.16
N ASN A 44 -42.85 3.57 -13.47
CA ASN A 44 -44.04 3.93 -14.23
C ASN A 44 -44.96 2.73 -14.46
N GLU A 45 -44.41 1.54 -14.67
CA GLU A 45 -45.16 0.29 -14.88
C GLU A 45 -45.84 -0.18 -13.59
N PHE A 46 -45.19 -0.02 -12.44
CA PHE A 46 -45.76 -0.38 -11.13
C PHE A 46 -46.64 0.71 -10.52
N GLY A 47 -46.77 1.88 -11.17
CA GLY A 47 -47.57 3.00 -10.68
C GLY A 47 -47.09 3.55 -9.33
N ILE A 48 -45.79 3.44 -9.03
CA ILE A 48 -45.22 3.83 -7.74
C ILE A 48 -44.75 5.29 -7.76
N SER A 49 -44.94 6.01 -6.66
CA SER A 49 -44.49 7.40 -6.54
C SER A 49 -42.96 7.50 -6.38
N ALA A 50 -42.40 8.68 -6.69
CA ALA A 50 -40.98 8.95 -6.45
C ALA A 50 -40.55 8.71 -4.99
N THR A 51 -41.45 9.01 -4.03
CA THR A 51 -41.23 8.75 -2.60
C THR A 51 -41.16 7.25 -2.30
N GLN A 52 -42.03 6.44 -2.91
CA GLN A 52 -42.01 4.98 -2.77
C GLN A 52 -40.75 4.36 -3.39
N ALA A 53 -40.33 4.81 -4.57
CA ALA A 53 -39.07 4.40 -5.17
C ALA A 53 -37.87 4.78 -4.28
N GLY A 54 -37.89 5.98 -3.69
CA GLY A 54 -36.90 6.42 -2.71
C GLY A 54 -36.83 5.52 -1.48
N LEU A 55 -37.99 5.20 -0.86
CA LEU A 55 -38.08 4.27 0.26
C LEU A 55 -37.56 2.88 -0.08
N TYR A 56 -37.85 2.39 -1.29
CA TYR A 56 -37.34 1.12 -1.79
C TYR A 56 -35.81 1.08 -1.83
N MET A 57 -35.18 2.16 -2.32
CA MET A 57 -33.73 2.28 -2.36
C MET A 57 -33.12 2.47 -0.97
N SER A 58 -33.78 3.23 -0.10
CA SER A 58 -33.34 3.48 1.28
C SER A 58 -33.47 2.27 2.21
N ALA A 59 -34.44 1.37 1.96
CA ALA A 59 -34.66 0.17 2.77
C ALA A 59 -33.42 -0.73 2.86
N PHE A 60 -32.60 -0.76 1.80
CA PHE A 60 -31.31 -1.45 1.79
C PHE A 60 -30.33 -0.85 2.81
N PHE A 61 -30.16 0.48 2.82
CA PHE A 61 -29.26 1.17 3.74
C PHE A 61 -29.73 1.10 5.19
N MET A 62 -31.04 1.06 5.41
CA MET A 62 -31.59 0.87 6.74
C MET A 62 -31.15 -0.48 7.31
N GLY A 63 -31.27 -1.56 6.52
CA GLY A 63 -30.76 -2.87 6.88
C GLY A 63 -29.25 -2.88 7.16
N TYR A 64 -28.47 -2.10 6.40
CA TYR A 64 -27.04 -1.92 6.62
C TYR A 64 -26.71 -1.29 7.98
N LEU A 65 -27.37 -0.18 8.31
CA LEU A 65 -27.10 0.57 9.55
C LEU A 65 -27.48 -0.24 10.79
N ILE A 66 -28.63 -0.91 10.77
CA ILE A 66 -29.12 -1.64 11.94
C ILE A 66 -28.32 -2.92 12.24
N THR A 67 -27.61 -3.47 11.25
CA THR A 67 -26.89 -4.74 11.39
C THR A 67 -25.39 -4.61 11.65
N GLN A 68 -24.80 -3.40 11.61
CA GLN A 68 -23.35 -3.23 11.86
C GLN A 68 -22.89 -3.79 13.20
N ILE A 69 -23.57 -3.40 14.30
CA ILE A 69 -23.21 -3.86 15.64
C ILE A 69 -23.77 -5.27 15.91
N PRO A 70 -25.07 -5.55 15.68
CA PRO A 70 -25.62 -6.88 15.94
C PRO A 70 -24.97 -7.97 15.09
N GLY A 71 -24.63 -7.67 13.83
CA GLY A 71 -23.94 -8.58 12.93
C GLY A 71 -22.57 -9.01 13.44
N GLY A 72 -21.80 -8.07 14.02
CA GLY A 72 -20.54 -8.36 14.68
C GLY A 72 -20.71 -9.22 15.93
N LEU A 73 -21.70 -8.90 16.77
CA LEU A 73 -22.02 -9.71 17.96
C LEU A 73 -22.47 -11.14 17.59
N MET A 74 -23.23 -11.29 16.51
CA MET A 74 -23.62 -12.60 15.98
C MET A 74 -22.39 -13.37 15.48
N ALA A 75 -21.42 -12.69 14.85
CA ALA A 75 -20.18 -13.30 14.38
C ALA A 75 -19.38 -13.99 15.49
N ASP A 76 -19.37 -13.38 16.68
CA ASP A 76 -18.70 -13.93 17.85
C ASP A 76 -19.38 -15.19 18.39
N LYS A 77 -20.71 -15.28 18.27
CA LYS A 77 -21.49 -16.43 18.77
C LYS A 77 -21.61 -17.57 17.77
N LEU A 78 -21.81 -17.27 16.49
CA LEU A 78 -22.21 -18.24 15.46
C LEU A 78 -21.12 -18.53 14.42
N GLN A 79 -19.91 -18.00 14.58
CA GLN A 79 -18.82 -18.00 13.60
C GLN A 79 -19.16 -17.25 12.29
N PRO A 80 -18.24 -16.41 11.76
CA PRO A 80 -18.50 -15.61 10.55
C PRO A 80 -18.89 -16.43 9.32
N LYS A 81 -18.34 -17.64 9.18
CA LYS A 81 -18.55 -18.50 8.00
C LYS A 81 -20.03 -18.85 7.79
N TYR A 82 -20.76 -19.16 8.86
CA TYR A 82 -22.16 -19.58 8.75
C TYR A 82 -23.06 -18.38 8.44
N ILE A 83 -22.79 -17.23 9.05
CA ILE A 83 -23.53 -15.99 8.80
C ILE A 83 -23.37 -15.57 7.34
N LEU A 84 -22.15 -15.63 6.80
CA LEU A 84 -21.92 -15.30 5.38
C LEU A 84 -22.69 -16.22 4.45
N ILE A 85 -22.63 -17.54 4.67
CA ILE A 85 -23.36 -18.50 3.83
C ILE A 85 -24.86 -18.20 3.86
N VAL A 86 -25.44 -18.08 5.06
CA VAL A 86 -26.88 -17.83 5.22
C VAL A 86 -27.28 -16.49 4.61
N CYS A 87 -26.59 -15.41 4.94
CA CYS A 87 -26.95 -14.07 4.45
C CYS A 87 -26.72 -13.92 2.95
N THR A 88 -25.65 -14.49 2.37
CA THR A 88 -25.43 -14.46 0.93
C THR A 88 -26.49 -15.26 0.19
N LEU A 89 -26.88 -16.45 0.68
CA LEU A 89 -27.94 -17.25 0.08
C LEU A 89 -29.32 -16.57 0.22
N CYS A 90 -29.66 -16.04 1.39
CA CYS A 90 -30.91 -15.33 1.62
C CYS A 90 -31.00 -14.06 0.74
N SER A 91 -29.91 -13.30 0.62
CA SER A 91 -29.86 -12.14 -0.26
C SER A 91 -29.96 -12.53 -1.74
N GLY A 92 -29.30 -13.63 -2.14
CA GLY A 92 -29.38 -14.23 -3.47
C GLY A 92 -30.81 -14.61 -3.85
N LEU A 93 -31.46 -15.39 -2.98
CA LEU A 93 -32.84 -15.84 -3.18
C LEU A 93 -33.82 -14.67 -3.19
N ALA A 94 -33.68 -13.73 -2.26
CA ALA A 94 -34.53 -12.53 -2.24
C ALA A 94 -34.34 -11.70 -3.51
N THR A 95 -33.11 -11.53 -4.01
CA THR A 95 -32.85 -10.82 -5.27
C THR A 95 -33.47 -11.55 -6.47
N ALA A 96 -33.38 -12.88 -6.52
CA ALA A 96 -33.96 -13.69 -7.58
C ALA A 96 -35.50 -13.65 -7.57
N LEU A 97 -36.13 -13.69 -6.38
CA LEU A 97 -37.58 -13.65 -6.23
C LEU A 97 -38.20 -12.29 -6.60
N MET A 98 -37.40 -11.22 -6.66
CA MET A 98 -37.91 -9.90 -7.04
C MET A 98 -38.40 -9.85 -8.48
N SER A 99 -37.90 -10.72 -9.37
CA SER A 99 -38.34 -10.76 -10.77
C SER A 99 -39.74 -11.35 -10.97
N VAL A 100 -40.29 -12.02 -9.96
CA VAL A 100 -41.58 -12.73 -10.05
C VAL A 100 -42.67 -12.13 -9.16
N ILE A 101 -42.40 -11.03 -8.47
CA ILE A 101 -43.33 -10.45 -7.48
C ILE A 101 -44.24 -9.39 -8.11
N PRO A 102 -45.58 -9.54 -8.00
CA PRO A 102 -46.50 -8.50 -8.37
C PRO A 102 -46.70 -7.53 -7.19
N GLY A 103 -46.05 -6.37 -7.24
CA GLY A 103 -46.41 -5.21 -6.43
C GLY A 103 -45.37 -4.72 -5.42
N TYR A 104 -45.60 -3.50 -4.93
CA TYR A 104 -44.64 -2.73 -4.12
C TYR A 104 -44.36 -3.32 -2.74
N ALA A 105 -45.40 -3.71 -1.98
CA ALA A 105 -45.25 -4.19 -0.60
C ALA A 105 -44.38 -5.47 -0.47
N PRO A 106 -44.62 -6.54 -1.25
CA PRO A 106 -43.76 -7.73 -1.22
C PRO A 106 -42.34 -7.44 -1.74
N GLY A 107 -42.18 -6.55 -2.73
CA GLY A 107 -40.86 -6.11 -3.19
C GLY A 107 -40.08 -5.36 -2.10
N LEU A 108 -40.74 -4.45 -1.37
CA LEU A 108 -40.14 -3.71 -0.27
C LEU A 108 -39.70 -4.64 0.86
N ALA A 109 -40.51 -5.66 1.18
CA ALA A 109 -40.16 -6.67 2.19
C ALA A 109 -38.90 -7.46 1.81
N LEU A 110 -38.82 -7.94 0.57
CA LEU A 110 -37.60 -8.58 0.07
C LEU A 110 -36.41 -7.62 0.09
N ARG A 111 -36.63 -6.35 -0.24
CA ARG A 111 -35.57 -5.35 -0.21
C ARG A 111 -35.02 -5.12 1.20
N ILE A 112 -35.88 -5.08 2.21
CA ILE A 112 -35.46 -5.04 3.62
C ILE A 112 -34.63 -6.28 3.96
N ILE A 113 -35.07 -7.48 3.57
CA ILE A 113 -34.32 -8.73 3.79
C ILE A 113 -32.94 -8.67 3.13
N THR A 114 -32.86 -8.22 1.87
CA THR A 114 -31.55 -8.05 1.20
C THR A 114 -30.67 -7.06 1.94
N GLY A 115 -31.20 -5.94 2.43
CA GLY A 115 -30.47 -4.93 3.20
C GLY A 115 -29.91 -5.48 4.50
N VAL A 116 -30.72 -6.21 5.27
CA VAL A 116 -30.31 -6.85 6.53
C VAL A 116 -29.22 -7.90 6.27
N CYS A 117 -29.42 -8.77 5.28
CA CYS A 117 -28.42 -9.77 4.91
C CYS A 117 -27.10 -9.13 4.47
N SER A 118 -27.18 -8.08 3.67
CA SER A 118 -26.04 -7.33 3.15
C SER A 118 -25.22 -6.66 4.26
N GLY A 119 -25.90 -6.04 5.22
CA GLY A 119 -25.22 -5.44 6.36
C GLY A 119 -24.58 -6.47 7.30
N CYS A 120 -25.23 -7.63 7.50
CA CYS A 120 -24.63 -8.77 8.20
C CYS A 120 -23.37 -9.28 7.49
N VAL A 121 -23.38 -9.40 6.15
CA VAL A 121 -22.18 -9.77 5.38
C VAL A 121 -21.05 -8.78 5.65
N MET A 122 -21.32 -7.47 5.56
CA MET A 122 -20.27 -6.46 5.77
C MET A 122 -19.69 -6.47 7.18
N ALA A 123 -20.54 -6.59 8.21
CA ALA A 123 -20.08 -6.70 9.60
C ALA A 123 -19.16 -7.92 9.84
N ASN A 124 -19.38 -9.00 9.09
CA ASN A 124 -18.63 -10.24 9.23
C ASN A 124 -17.30 -10.26 8.47
N CYS A 125 -17.18 -9.50 7.37
CA CYS A 125 -15.95 -9.47 6.58
C CYS A 125 -14.72 -9.02 7.38
N SER A 126 -14.86 -8.00 8.24
CA SER A 126 -13.79 -7.55 9.15
C SER A 126 -13.35 -8.65 10.14
N LYS A 127 -14.31 -9.46 10.61
CA LYS A 127 -14.03 -10.56 11.55
C LYS A 127 -13.26 -11.70 10.88
N ILE A 128 -13.55 -12.00 9.62
CA ILE A 128 -12.79 -12.99 8.84
C ILE A 128 -11.32 -12.61 8.77
N VAL A 129 -11.01 -11.34 8.47
CA VAL A 129 -9.62 -10.86 8.42
C VAL A 129 -8.98 -10.99 9.80
N ALA A 130 -9.66 -10.57 10.87
CA ALA A 130 -9.14 -10.65 12.23
C ALA A 130 -8.82 -12.08 12.71
N VAL A 131 -9.63 -13.06 12.29
CA VAL A 131 -9.50 -14.47 12.70
C VAL A 131 -8.52 -15.26 11.81
N ASN A 132 -8.40 -14.93 10.53
CA ASN A 132 -7.59 -15.70 9.58
C ASN A 132 -6.20 -15.10 9.29
N PHE A 133 -5.96 -13.81 9.59
CA PHE A 133 -4.69 -13.12 9.32
C PHE A 133 -3.97 -12.71 10.61
N ALA A 134 -2.64 -12.86 10.60
CA ALA A 134 -1.76 -12.36 11.66
C ALA A 134 -1.81 -10.82 11.72
N PRO A 135 -1.59 -10.17 12.88
CA PRO A 135 -1.71 -8.71 13.04
C PRO A 135 -1.01 -7.90 11.95
N GLN A 136 0.22 -8.25 11.57
CA GLN A 136 0.98 -7.58 10.52
C GLN A 136 0.42 -7.77 9.09
N GLU A 137 -0.37 -8.82 8.85
CA GLU A 137 -0.96 -9.12 7.54
C GLU A 137 -2.40 -8.61 7.38
N ARG A 138 -3.05 -8.19 8.48
CA ARG A 138 -4.47 -7.77 8.46
C ARG A 138 -4.71 -6.57 7.54
N ALA A 139 -3.76 -5.65 7.45
CA ALA A 139 -3.85 -4.51 6.54
C ALA A 139 -3.93 -4.95 5.07
N ILE A 140 -3.21 -6.01 4.69
CA ILE A 140 -3.26 -6.59 3.34
C ILE A 140 -4.64 -7.23 3.10
N GLY A 141 -5.11 -8.06 4.04
CA GLY A 141 -6.42 -8.69 3.94
C GLY A 141 -7.57 -7.67 3.87
N MET A 142 -7.51 -6.63 4.70
CA MET A 142 -8.49 -5.54 4.70
C MET A 142 -8.40 -4.70 3.41
N GLY A 143 -7.19 -4.45 2.92
CA GLY A 143 -6.99 -3.74 1.67
C GLY A 143 -7.58 -4.47 0.46
N ILE A 144 -7.38 -5.79 0.38
CA ILE A 144 -8.00 -6.63 -0.64
C ILE A 144 -9.54 -6.61 -0.52
N LEU A 145 -10.07 -6.72 0.70
CA LEU A 145 -11.51 -6.68 0.96
C LEU A 145 -12.14 -5.34 0.57
N LEU A 146 -11.46 -4.22 0.87
CA LEU A 146 -11.95 -2.86 0.63
C LEU A 146 -11.55 -2.30 -0.75
N ALA A 147 -10.97 -3.13 -1.63
CA ALA A 147 -10.46 -2.72 -2.95
C ALA A 147 -9.43 -1.57 -2.89
N SER A 148 -8.65 -1.50 -1.81
CA SER A 148 -7.64 -0.48 -1.59
C SER A 148 -6.31 -1.18 -1.31
N PRO A 149 -5.38 -1.32 -2.28
CA PRO A 149 -3.99 -1.58 -1.90
C PRO A 149 -3.56 -0.50 -0.90
N PRO A 150 -2.58 -0.74 -0.01
CA PRO A 150 -2.11 0.31 0.89
C PRO A 150 -1.55 1.48 0.06
N PHE A 151 -2.40 2.45 -0.27
CA PHE A 151 -2.03 3.67 -0.97
C PHE A 151 -1.09 4.44 -0.04
N GLY A 152 0.02 4.96 -0.59
CA GLY A 152 0.95 5.81 0.16
C GLY A 152 2.22 5.12 0.70
N ILE A 153 2.55 3.90 0.27
CA ILE A 153 3.87 3.32 0.63
C ILE A 153 4.95 3.95 -0.23
N THR A 154 5.82 4.73 0.40
CA THR A 154 6.97 5.35 -0.25
C THR A 154 8.00 4.32 -0.68
N LEU A 155 8.77 4.63 -1.72
CA LEU A 155 9.92 3.81 -2.14
C LEU A 155 10.91 3.62 -0.98
N ALA A 156 11.11 4.65 -0.16
CA ALA A 156 11.94 4.57 1.05
C ALA A 156 11.47 3.48 2.02
N ASN A 157 10.16 3.38 2.28
CA ASN A 157 9.61 2.32 3.14
C ASN A 157 9.80 0.94 2.52
N THR A 158 9.55 0.80 1.22
CA THR A 158 9.72 -0.50 0.55
C THR A 158 11.17 -0.97 0.60
N LEU A 159 12.12 -0.11 0.25
CA LEU A 159 13.54 -0.45 0.28
C LEU A 159 14.02 -0.80 1.70
N ARG A 160 13.65 0.00 2.70
CA ARG A 160 14.13 -0.18 4.07
C ARG A 160 13.41 -1.31 4.82
N ASP A 161 12.08 -1.24 4.85
CA ASP A 161 11.27 -2.02 5.79
C ASP A 161 10.82 -3.36 5.18
N ARG A 162 10.76 -3.45 3.85
CA ARG A 162 10.36 -4.69 3.15
C ARG A 162 11.54 -5.43 2.56
N LEU A 163 12.50 -4.72 1.98
CA LEU A 163 13.66 -5.32 1.30
C LEU A 163 14.93 -5.31 2.15
N GLY A 164 14.96 -4.57 3.26
CA GLY A 164 16.10 -4.56 4.19
C GLY A 164 17.28 -3.70 3.76
N PHE A 165 17.15 -2.89 2.69
CA PHE A 165 18.16 -1.92 2.26
C PHE A 165 18.11 -0.67 3.15
N THR A 166 18.73 -0.79 4.33
CA THR A 166 18.67 0.20 5.39
C THR A 166 19.72 1.31 5.28
N GLY A 167 20.59 1.25 4.27
CA GLY A 167 21.65 2.21 3.99
C GLY A 167 21.09 3.61 3.72
N LEU A 168 20.06 3.72 2.88
CA LEU A 168 19.33 4.99 2.73
C LEU A 168 18.65 5.37 4.05
N LYS A 169 18.67 6.65 4.42
CA LYS A 169 18.10 7.13 5.68
C LYS A 169 16.91 8.04 5.45
N VAL A 170 15.90 7.96 6.31
CA VAL A 170 14.76 8.88 6.28
C VAL A 170 14.93 9.87 7.43
N GLY A 171 15.35 11.10 7.10
CA GLY A 171 15.53 12.18 8.08
C GLY A 171 14.28 13.04 8.25
N CYS A 172 13.83 13.70 7.17
CA CYS A 172 12.67 14.59 7.19
C CYS A 172 11.36 13.99 6.65
N GLY A 173 11.44 12.99 5.76
CA GLY A 173 10.26 12.43 5.08
C GLY A 173 9.52 13.38 4.12
N ALA A 174 10.10 14.55 3.81
CA ALA A 174 9.47 15.62 3.03
C ALA A 174 10.33 16.10 1.85
N GLY A 175 11.27 15.27 1.39
CA GLY A 175 12.16 15.59 0.27
C GLY A 175 13.25 16.63 0.53
N ALA A 176 13.27 17.29 1.69
CA ALA A 176 14.18 18.43 1.95
C ALA A 176 15.64 18.05 2.23
N CYS A 177 15.91 16.97 2.98
CA CYS A 177 17.24 16.72 3.53
C CYS A 177 18.19 15.89 2.65
N GLY A 178 17.70 15.24 1.59
CA GLY A 178 18.52 14.38 0.70
C GLY A 178 19.02 13.05 1.28
N ALA A 179 18.89 12.77 2.59
CA ALA A 179 19.41 11.53 3.20
C ALA A 179 18.82 10.22 2.64
N CYS A 180 17.64 10.30 2.01
CA CYS A 180 16.93 9.17 1.40
C CYS A 180 17.23 9.01 -0.10
N THR A 181 18.24 9.70 -0.63
CA THR A 181 18.53 9.70 -2.06
C THR A 181 18.93 8.30 -2.53
N VAL A 182 18.33 7.88 -3.64
CA VAL A 182 18.66 6.68 -4.42
C VAL A 182 18.77 7.08 -5.89
N ILE A 183 19.38 6.23 -6.71
CA ILE A 183 19.40 6.42 -8.16
C ILE A 183 18.24 5.63 -8.77
N MET A 184 17.36 6.32 -9.48
CA MET A 184 16.27 5.74 -10.26
C MET A 184 16.48 6.08 -11.74
N ASN A 185 16.68 5.05 -12.57
CA ASN A 185 16.92 5.20 -14.02
C ASN A 185 18.03 6.23 -14.32
N GLY A 186 19.14 6.17 -13.58
CA GLY A 186 20.30 7.06 -13.74
C GLY A 186 20.14 8.45 -13.14
N LYS A 187 19.02 8.75 -12.45
CA LYS A 187 18.80 10.06 -11.80
C LYS A 187 18.73 9.92 -10.29
N ALA A 188 19.40 10.81 -9.56
CA ALA A 188 19.24 10.93 -8.12
C ALA A 188 17.83 11.44 -7.78
N VAL A 189 17.09 10.70 -6.95
CA VAL A 189 15.74 11.04 -6.51
C VAL A 189 15.56 10.82 -5.01
N THR A 190 14.70 11.62 -4.37
CA THR A 190 14.36 11.46 -2.96
C THR A 190 13.30 10.36 -2.79
N SER A 191 13.73 9.17 -2.35
CA SER A 191 12.84 8.00 -2.26
C SER A 191 11.64 8.16 -1.31
N CYS A 192 11.67 9.11 -0.38
CA CYS A 192 10.52 9.44 0.47
C CYS A 192 9.39 10.17 -0.25
N MET A 193 9.67 10.80 -1.40
CA MET A 193 8.68 11.51 -2.23
C MET A 193 8.20 10.67 -3.42
N MET A 194 8.70 9.45 -3.58
CA MET A 194 8.29 8.52 -4.64
C MET A 194 7.38 7.45 -4.07
N LEU A 195 6.27 7.15 -4.75
CA LEU A 195 5.44 6.00 -4.38
C LEU A 195 6.04 4.72 -4.97
N THR A 196 5.97 3.63 -4.21
CA THR A 196 6.49 2.33 -4.65
C THR A 196 5.82 1.88 -5.95
N MET A 197 4.51 2.17 -6.11
CA MET A 197 3.75 1.80 -7.30
C MET A 197 4.24 2.50 -8.57
N ASP A 198 4.78 3.72 -8.45
CA ASP A 198 5.30 4.50 -9.58
C ASP A 198 6.69 4.01 -10.02
N CYS A 199 7.29 3.09 -9.26
CA CYS A 199 8.62 2.54 -9.53
C CYS A 199 8.57 1.23 -10.32
N ASP A 200 7.40 0.79 -10.79
CA ASP A 200 7.28 -0.44 -11.57
C ASP A 200 8.11 -0.34 -12.87
N GLY A 201 8.87 -1.40 -13.17
CA GLY A 201 9.83 -1.44 -14.28
C GLY A 201 11.05 -0.52 -14.14
N ALA A 202 11.19 0.28 -13.07
CA ALA A 202 12.33 1.16 -12.88
C ALA A 202 13.57 0.40 -12.35
N ARG A 203 14.76 0.82 -12.78
CA ARG A 203 16.02 0.38 -12.18
C ARG A 203 16.36 1.27 -11.00
N ILE A 204 16.38 0.68 -9.80
CA ILE A 204 16.75 1.35 -8.55
C ILE A 204 18.14 0.88 -8.10
N VAL A 205 19.02 1.82 -7.78
CA VAL A 205 20.32 1.57 -7.15
C VAL A 205 20.37 2.32 -5.82
N THR A 206 20.74 1.62 -4.75
CA THR A 206 20.94 2.17 -3.41
C THR A 206 22.43 2.21 -3.07
N ILE A 207 22.79 2.74 -1.89
CA ILE A 207 24.18 2.81 -1.45
C ILE A 207 24.84 1.42 -1.33
N GLU A 208 24.06 0.41 -0.97
CA GLU A 208 24.50 -0.99 -0.91
C GLU A 208 24.85 -1.53 -2.29
N GLY A 209 24.21 -1.01 -3.34
CA GLY A 209 24.46 -1.43 -4.73
C GLY A 209 25.72 -0.85 -5.36
N LEU A 210 26.49 -0.01 -4.64
CA LEU A 210 27.75 0.53 -5.15
C LEU A 210 28.96 -0.35 -4.81
N ALA A 211 28.90 -1.10 -3.71
CA ALA A 211 29.97 -2.02 -3.34
C ALA A 211 29.88 -3.30 -4.19
N ASP A 212 31.00 -3.99 -4.35
CA ASP A 212 31.01 -5.30 -5.00
C ASP A 212 30.19 -6.30 -4.16
N ALA A 213 29.25 -6.99 -4.82
CA ALA A 213 28.31 -7.87 -4.13
C ALA A 213 28.96 -9.17 -3.58
N VAL A 214 30.13 -9.55 -4.09
CA VAL A 214 30.83 -10.79 -3.73
C VAL A 214 31.94 -10.51 -2.71
N THR A 215 32.78 -9.52 -2.98
CA THR A 215 33.94 -9.20 -2.15
C THR A 215 33.61 -8.22 -1.04
N GLY A 216 32.52 -7.43 -1.20
CA GLY A 216 32.20 -6.33 -0.30
C GLY A 216 33.13 -5.13 -0.46
N GLU A 217 33.97 -5.11 -1.48
CA GLU A 217 34.87 -3.99 -1.74
C GLU A 217 34.08 -2.72 -2.07
N LEU A 218 34.46 -1.62 -1.41
CA LEU A 218 33.84 -0.32 -1.62
C LEU A 218 34.15 0.20 -3.02
N SER A 219 33.18 0.90 -3.62
CA SER A 219 33.43 1.64 -4.86
C SER A 219 34.53 2.69 -4.65
N GLY A 220 35.20 3.09 -5.75
CA GLY A 220 36.25 4.12 -5.67
C GLY A 220 35.77 5.43 -5.04
N LEU A 221 34.51 5.81 -5.28
CA LEU A 221 33.88 6.98 -4.65
C LEU A 221 33.67 6.76 -3.15
N GLN A 222 33.12 5.62 -2.74
CA GLN A 222 32.95 5.27 -1.32
C GLN A 222 34.30 5.26 -0.58
N ARG A 223 35.33 4.70 -1.22
CA ARG A 223 36.70 4.66 -0.69
C ARG A 223 37.26 6.07 -0.49
N SER A 224 37.02 6.98 -1.44
CA SER A 224 37.46 8.37 -1.31
C SER A 224 36.85 9.08 -0.10
N PHE A 225 35.58 8.81 0.23
CA PHE A 225 34.95 9.33 1.45
C PHE A 225 35.60 8.78 2.72
N VAL A 226 36.07 7.53 2.70
CA VAL A 226 36.81 6.92 3.82
C VAL A 226 38.19 7.56 3.97
N ASP A 227 38.93 7.68 2.87
CA ASP A 227 40.32 8.14 2.89
C ASP A 227 40.43 9.65 3.24
N ASN A 228 39.41 10.45 2.90
CA ASN A 228 39.40 11.90 3.13
C ASN A 228 38.49 12.33 4.29
N CYS A 229 38.05 11.40 5.15
CA CYS A 229 37.16 11.70 6.28
C CYS A 229 35.90 12.50 5.86
N GLY A 230 35.30 12.15 4.72
CA GLY A 230 34.13 12.83 4.13
C GLY A 230 32.82 12.67 4.92
N TYR A 231 32.88 12.18 6.16
CA TYR A 231 31.74 11.92 7.02
C TYR A 231 32.09 12.07 8.51
N GLN A 232 31.05 12.22 9.34
CA GLN A 232 31.14 12.14 10.80
C GLN A 232 30.12 11.13 11.32
N CYS A 233 28.88 11.56 11.62
CA CYS A 233 27.84 10.64 12.10
C CYS A 233 27.38 9.62 11.06
N GLY A 234 27.71 9.83 9.78
CA GLY A 234 27.38 8.92 8.68
C GLY A 234 25.93 8.95 8.21
N PHE A 235 25.03 9.71 8.86
CA PHE A 235 23.59 9.63 8.54
C PHE A 235 23.23 10.19 7.15
N CYS A 236 23.85 11.30 6.74
CA CYS A 236 23.63 11.90 5.42
C CYS A 236 24.54 11.32 4.33
N THR A 237 25.61 10.60 4.71
CA THR A 237 26.64 10.12 3.81
C THR A 237 26.11 9.24 2.68
N PRO A 238 25.16 8.30 2.91
CA PRO A 238 24.54 7.54 1.82
C PRO A 238 23.89 8.45 0.77
N GLY A 239 23.10 9.44 1.19
CA GLY A 239 22.42 10.36 0.27
C GLY A 239 23.41 11.19 -0.56
N ILE A 240 24.44 11.73 0.11
CA ILE A 240 25.52 12.50 -0.53
C ILE A 240 26.25 11.65 -1.58
N ILE A 241 26.65 10.42 -1.24
CA ILE A 241 27.36 9.53 -2.17
C ILE A 241 26.47 9.18 -3.37
N MET A 242 25.18 8.88 -3.14
CA MET A 242 24.27 8.57 -4.25
C MET A 242 24.04 9.76 -5.18
N THR A 243 23.95 10.98 -4.64
CA THR A 243 23.88 12.20 -5.46
C THR A 243 25.17 12.43 -6.26
N ALA A 244 26.33 12.28 -5.62
CA ALA A 244 27.62 12.42 -6.27
C ALA A 244 27.84 11.37 -7.38
N GLN A 245 27.45 10.11 -7.12
CA GLN A 245 27.50 9.03 -8.09
C GLN A 245 26.65 9.36 -9.34
N ALA A 246 25.42 9.86 -9.15
CA ALA A 246 24.55 10.26 -10.26
C ALA A 246 25.14 11.43 -11.07
N LEU A 247 25.81 12.39 -10.41
CA LEU A 247 26.54 13.45 -11.09
C LEU A 247 27.68 12.88 -11.94
N LEU A 248 28.52 12.03 -11.35
CA LEU A 248 29.72 11.46 -11.97
C LEU A 248 29.41 10.53 -13.15
N GLU A 249 28.26 9.85 -13.12
CA GLU A 249 27.77 9.07 -14.26
C GLU A 249 27.42 9.94 -15.47
N LYS A 250 26.99 11.19 -15.24
CA LYS A 250 26.63 12.14 -16.29
C LYS A 250 27.81 13.02 -16.72
N ASN A 251 28.61 13.46 -15.77
CA ASN A 251 29.80 14.28 -15.96
C ASN A 251 30.95 13.67 -15.15
N PRO A 252 31.84 12.89 -15.79
CA PRO A 252 32.97 12.23 -15.10
C PRO A 252 34.03 13.19 -14.56
N GLU A 253 34.08 14.43 -15.05
CA GLU A 253 35.06 15.45 -14.66
C GLU A 253 34.39 16.77 -14.23
N PRO A 254 33.53 16.74 -13.19
CA PRO A 254 32.83 17.94 -12.75
C PRO A 254 33.79 18.93 -12.09
N THR A 255 33.47 20.22 -12.16
CA THR A 255 34.15 21.24 -11.35
C THR A 255 33.67 21.18 -9.90
N GLU A 256 34.40 21.82 -8.99
CA GLU A 256 33.99 21.90 -7.59
C GLU A 256 32.62 22.59 -7.42
N GLU A 257 32.37 23.64 -8.20
CA GLU A 257 31.09 24.35 -8.25
C GLU A 257 29.94 23.43 -8.68
N GLU A 258 30.15 22.60 -9.70
CA GLU A 258 29.15 21.63 -10.16
C GLU A 258 28.86 20.57 -9.09
N VAL A 259 29.88 20.13 -8.35
CA VAL A 259 29.72 19.21 -7.21
C VAL A 259 28.90 19.88 -6.11
N ARG A 260 29.21 21.13 -5.76
CA ARG A 260 28.46 21.89 -4.73
C ARG A 260 27.00 22.07 -5.11
N GLU A 261 26.73 22.42 -6.37
CA GLU A 261 25.38 22.59 -6.88
C GLU A 261 24.60 21.27 -6.84
N ALA A 262 25.21 20.16 -7.29
CA ALA A 262 24.58 18.85 -7.21
C ALA A 262 24.25 18.44 -5.76
N LEU A 263 25.11 18.80 -4.80
CA LEU A 263 24.91 18.49 -3.39
C LEU A 263 24.00 19.47 -2.63
N ALA A 264 23.49 20.54 -3.26
CA ALA A 264 22.66 21.54 -2.60
C ALA A 264 21.39 20.96 -1.94
N GLY A 265 20.88 19.83 -2.45
CA GLY A 265 19.75 19.09 -1.88
C GLY A 265 20.10 18.14 -0.71
N ASN A 266 21.36 18.06 -0.27
CA ASN A 266 21.81 17.16 0.79
C ASN A 266 22.26 17.93 2.04
N TYR A 267 21.52 17.77 3.13
CA TYR A 267 21.80 18.48 4.38
C TYR A 267 22.62 17.62 5.35
N CYS A 268 23.65 18.24 5.94
CA CYS A 268 24.52 17.61 6.92
C CYS A 268 24.57 18.49 8.18
N ARG A 269 24.14 17.93 9.31
CA ARG A 269 24.15 18.67 10.59
C ARG A 269 25.53 18.70 11.25
N CYS A 270 26.41 17.77 10.89
CA CYS A 270 27.79 17.71 11.37
C CYS A 270 28.72 18.73 10.69
N GLY A 271 28.28 19.35 9.59
CA GLY A 271 29.08 20.32 8.85
C GLY A 271 30.15 19.73 7.93
N THR A 272 30.07 18.44 7.57
CA THR A 272 31.08 17.75 6.74
C THR A 272 30.95 18.03 5.23
N HIS A 273 30.21 19.07 4.83
CA HIS A 273 29.97 19.39 3.42
C HIS A 273 31.28 19.64 2.66
N TYR A 274 32.22 20.37 3.27
CA TYR A 274 33.52 20.66 2.69
C TYR A 274 34.32 19.38 2.45
N SER A 275 34.45 18.53 3.47
CA SER A 275 35.16 17.24 3.36
C SER A 275 34.48 16.27 2.38
N ALA A 276 33.16 16.33 2.23
CA ALA A 276 32.45 15.56 1.22
C ALA A 276 32.78 16.04 -0.20
N VAL A 277 32.82 17.36 -0.44
CA VAL A 277 33.25 17.94 -1.72
C VAL A 277 34.71 17.57 -2.00
N GLU A 278 35.61 17.72 -1.02
CA GLU A 278 37.02 17.32 -1.12
C GLU A 278 37.16 15.83 -1.48
N SER A 279 36.37 14.95 -0.85
CA SER A 279 36.35 13.52 -1.16
C SER A 279 35.95 13.25 -2.61
N ILE A 280 34.97 13.98 -3.14
CA ILE A 280 34.53 13.82 -4.53
C ILE A 280 35.60 14.33 -5.50
N MET A 281 36.17 15.51 -5.24
CA MET A 281 37.22 16.07 -6.09
C MET A 281 38.50 15.23 -6.07
N ALA A 282 38.88 14.68 -4.91
CA ALA A 282 39.99 13.74 -4.80
C ALA A 282 39.75 12.46 -5.61
N TYR A 283 38.51 11.96 -5.65
CA TYR A 283 38.14 10.82 -6.49
C TYR A 283 38.27 11.15 -7.98
N VAL A 284 37.77 12.32 -8.41
CA VAL A 284 37.87 12.78 -9.81
C VAL A 284 39.34 12.91 -10.23
N GLU A 285 40.18 13.54 -9.40
CA GLU A 285 41.60 13.71 -9.68
C GLU A 285 42.35 12.38 -9.75
N LYS A 286 42.02 11.43 -8.87
CA LYS A 286 42.59 10.08 -8.92
C LYS A 286 42.21 9.37 -10.23
N LYS A 287 40.94 9.43 -10.63
CA LYS A 287 40.43 8.90 -11.91
C LYS A 287 41.15 9.50 -13.12
N LYS A 288 41.42 10.82 -13.10
CA LYS A 288 42.19 11.50 -14.16
C LYS A 288 43.60 10.97 -14.29
N LYS A 289 44.30 10.79 -13.17
CA LYS A 289 45.67 10.25 -13.16
C LYS A 289 45.72 8.80 -13.65
N GLU A 290 44.75 7.99 -13.27
CA GLU A 290 44.64 6.60 -13.73
C GLU A 290 44.32 6.51 -15.23
N GLY A 291 43.46 7.40 -15.75
CA GLY A 291 43.12 7.47 -17.17
C GLY A 291 44.23 8.06 -18.06
N CYS A 292 45.14 8.86 -17.51
CA CYS A 292 46.30 9.40 -18.23
C CYS A 292 47.51 8.44 -18.23
N ALA A 293 47.51 7.44 -17.36
CA ALA A 293 48.55 6.42 -17.26
C ALA A 293 48.29 5.17 -18.15
N GLN A 294 47.18 5.14 -18.89
CA GLN A 294 46.83 4.15 -19.92
C GLN A 294 46.98 4.75 -21.32
#